data_AF-A0A5B6X5S8-F1
#
_entry.id   AF-A0A5B6X5S8-F1
#
_cell.length_a   1.000
_cell.length_b   1.000
_cell.length_c   1.000
_cell.angle_alpha   90.00
_cell.angle_beta   90.00
_cell.angle_gamma   90.00
#
_symmetry.space_group_name_H-M   'P 1'
#
loop_
_entity.id
_entity.type
_entity.pdbx_description
1 polymer ?
#
loop_
_entity_poly.entity_id
_entity_poly.type
_entity_poly.pdbx_seq_one_letter_code
_entity_poly.pdbx_strand_id
1 'polypeptide(L)'
;MIDIILRSLKRLIDISMWVITPLPEQLTKPLPNAMALVKPEGTTNRSLQAFARRYAIGLIHHIQFLNGIHRDDLVINAGTNAGAHLVDAIGDSVLLESLDQDFDFLRNTSFNLLQCCRMRNTKTEYVQCPSCDLQEISAQIREKTSHLPSVSVITYCNHGLHRQWPRGMADVDFGYVGGAPGKIDLYVGKTVVKRGIAMEHAADALIQLIKDHGRWVDTPAEE
;
A
#
# COMPACT_ATOMS: atom_id res chain seq x y z
N MET A 1 -17.86 17.47 33.00
CA MET A 1 -17.95 16.25 32.17
C MET A 1 -16.71 16.08 31.29
N ILE A 2 -16.34 17.09 30.48
CA ILE A 2 -15.11 17.10 29.65
C ILE A 2 -13.83 16.79 30.45
N ASP A 3 -13.64 17.39 31.62
CA ASP A 3 -12.42 17.14 32.42
C ASP A 3 -12.34 15.72 33.02
N ILE A 4 -13.47 15.03 33.19
CA ILE A 4 -13.48 13.64 33.66
C ILE A 4 -13.07 12.71 32.51
N ILE A 5 -13.61 12.94 31.31
CA ILE A 5 -13.24 12.20 30.10
C ILE A 5 -11.75 12.37 29.80
N LEU A 6 -11.23 13.60 29.82
CA LEU A 6 -9.82 13.88 29.59
C LEU A 6 -8.90 13.25 30.64
N ARG A 7 -9.30 13.23 31.91
CA ARG A 7 -8.55 12.53 32.97
C ARG A 7 -8.53 11.02 32.75
N SER A 8 -9.65 10.44 32.32
CA SER A 8 -9.71 9.02 31.95
C SER A 8 -8.82 8.73 30.74
N LEU A 9 -8.93 9.51 29.66
CA LEU A 9 -8.08 9.38 28.47
C LEU A 9 -6.60 9.49 28.79
N LYS A 10 -6.20 10.46 29.62
CA LYS A 10 -4.82 10.63 30.06
C LYS A 10 -4.32 9.40 30.83
N ARG A 11 -5.14 8.81 31.70
CA ARG A 11 -4.80 7.55 32.39
C ARG A 11 -4.60 6.37 31.45
N LEU A 12 -5.36 6.29 30.36
CA LEU A 12 -5.17 5.24 29.35
C LEU A 12 -3.85 5.44 28.59
N ILE A 13 -3.53 6.68 28.23
CA ILE A 13 -2.24 7.02 27.59
C ILE A 13 -1.06 6.76 28.53
N ASP A 14 -1.19 7.08 29.82
CA ASP A 14 -0.15 6.87 30.84
C ASP A 14 0.19 5.37 31.02
N ILE A 15 -0.73 4.46 30.67
CA ILE A 15 -0.49 3.01 30.61
C ILE A 15 -0.15 2.51 29.20
N SER A 16 0.26 3.41 28.30
CA SER A 16 0.59 3.12 26.90
C SER A 16 -0.58 2.55 26.08
N MET A 17 -1.82 2.75 26.52
CA MET A 17 -3.00 2.40 25.76
C MET A 17 -3.40 3.59 24.87
N TRP A 18 -3.21 3.41 23.57
CA TRP A 18 -3.58 4.39 22.55
C TRP A 18 -5.10 4.60 22.58
N VAL A 19 -5.54 5.87 22.57
CA VAL A 19 -6.97 6.21 22.54
C VAL A 19 -7.33 6.98 21.28
N ILE A 20 -8.44 6.58 20.66
CA ILE A 20 -9.04 7.28 19.52
C ILE A 20 -9.89 8.43 20.05
N THR A 21 -9.62 9.63 19.57
CA THR A 21 -10.31 10.87 19.98
C THR A 21 -10.74 11.67 18.74
N PRO A 22 -11.82 12.46 18.82
CA PRO A 22 -12.16 13.40 17.77
C PRO A 22 -11.06 14.48 17.62
N LEU A 23 -10.76 14.87 16.38
CA LEU A 23 -9.75 15.91 16.12
C LEU A 23 -9.94 17.24 16.89
N PRO A 24 -11.16 17.80 17.03
CA PRO A 24 -11.35 19.04 17.78
C PRO A 24 -10.85 18.99 19.24
N GLU A 25 -10.94 17.82 19.87
CA GLU A 25 -10.43 17.64 21.24
C GLU A 25 -8.90 17.70 21.28
N GLN A 26 -8.23 17.09 20.30
CA GLN A 26 -6.77 17.15 20.17
C GLN A 26 -6.25 18.55 19.85
N LEU A 27 -7.01 19.35 19.09
CA LEU A 27 -6.63 20.73 18.78
C LEU A 27 -6.71 21.65 20.01
N THR A 28 -7.61 21.37 20.96
CA THR A 28 -7.79 22.20 22.16
C THR A 28 -6.91 21.76 23.32
N LYS A 29 -6.74 20.45 23.52
CA LYS A 29 -5.91 19.86 24.57
C LYS A 29 -5.17 18.64 23.98
N PRO A 30 -3.99 18.84 23.35
CA PRO A 30 -3.26 17.75 22.72
C PRO A 30 -2.83 16.73 23.76
N LEU A 31 -3.17 15.47 23.52
CA LEU A 31 -2.74 14.34 24.31
C LEU A 31 -1.64 13.60 23.54
N PRO A 32 -0.44 13.42 24.12
CA PRO A 32 0.63 12.69 23.45
C PRO A 32 0.22 11.22 23.25
N ASN A 33 0.63 10.60 22.15
CA ASN A 33 0.31 9.20 21.83
C ASN A 33 -1.20 8.90 21.71
N ALA A 34 -2.01 9.90 21.33
CA ALA A 34 -3.40 9.71 20.97
C ALA A 34 -3.53 9.49 19.45
N MET A 35 -4.63 8.87 19.02
CA MET A 35 -5.03 8.83 17.61
C MET A 35 -6.23 9.76 17.42
N ALA A 36 -6.25 10.48 16.30
CA ALA A 36 -7.32 11.39 15.95
C ALA A 36 -8.05 10.91 14.69
N LEU A 37 -9.38 10.79 14.78
CA LEU A 37 -10.23 10.59 13.58
C LEU A 37 -10.43 11.92 12.88
N VAL A 38 -10.11 11.95 11.59
CA VAL A 38 -10.28 13.11 10.73
C VAL A 38 -11.19 12.76 9.56
N LYS A 39 -12.16 13.63 9.30
CA LYS A 39 -12.92 13.57 8.04
C LYS A 39 -12.05 14.18 6.94
N PRO A 40 -11.91 13.53 5.77
CA PRO A 40 -11.09 14.06 4.68
C PRO A 40 -11.58 15.44 4.18
N GLU A 41 -12.87 15.69 4.32
CA GLU A 41 -13.49 16.95 3.90
C GLU A 41 -13.18 18.09 4.89
N GLY A 42 -12.44 19.08 4.42
CA GLY A 42 -12.32 20.41 5.06
C GLY A 42 -11.29 20.57 6.18
N THR A 43 -10.70 19.49 6.71
CA THR A 43 -9.83 19.60 7.91
C THR A 43 -8.39 19.12 7.70
N THR A 44 -8.15 18.24 6.74
CA THR A 44 -6.82 17.68 6.46
C THR A 44 -5.99 18.60 5.59
N ASN A 45 -5.03 19.29 6.22
CA ASN A 45 -4.06 20.14 5.54
C ASN A 45 -2.66 19.96 6.17
N ARG A 46 -1.64 20.58 5.55
CA ARG A 46 -0.25 20.48 6.01
C ARG A 46 -0.03 21.03 7.42
N SER A 47 -0.77 22.07 7.81
CA SER A 47 -0.69 22.64 9.16
C SER A 47 -1.20 21.66 10.21
N LEU A 48 -2.30 20.95 9.91
CA LEU A 48 -2.80 19.90 10.78
C LEU A 48 -1.80 18.75 10.90
N GLN A 49 -1.20 18.31 9.79
CA GLN A 49 -0.18 17.27 9.81
C GLN A 49 1.05 17.70 10.65
N ALA A 50 1.49 18.95 10.52
CA ALA A 50 2.60 19.48 11.31
C ALA A 50 2.27 19.52 12.81
N PHE A 51 1.03 19.92 13.16
CA PHE A 51 0.54 19.86 14.54
C PHE A 51 0.53 18.43 15.07
N ALA A 52 -0.05 17.49 14.32
CA ALA A 52 -0.13 16.10 14.72
C ALA A 52 1.25 15.47 14.95
N ARG A 53 2.21 15.71 14.04
CA ARG A 53 3.60 15.26 14.19
C ARG A 53 4.28 15.85 15.43
N ARG A 54 4.05 17.13 15.73
CA ARG A 54 4.62 17.79 16.93
C ARG A 54 4.21 17.11 18.23
N TYR A 55 3.00 16.55 18.29
CA TYR A 55 2.45 15.91 19.49
C TYR A 55 2.38 14.38 19.38
N ALA A 56 3.02 13.78 18.38
CA ALA A 56 2.97 12.33 18.10
C ALA A 56 1.52 11.79 18.06
N ILE A 57 0.63 12.54 17.42
CA ILE A 57 -0.77 12.16 17.21
C ILE A 57 -0.88 11.45 15.86
N GLY A 58 -1.40 10.23 15.86
CA GLY A 58 -1.69 9.51 14.61
C GLY A 58 -2.99 10.02 14.00
N LEU A 59 -2.97 10.44 12.73
CA LEU A 59 -4.15 10.90 12.00
C LEU A 59 -4.77 9.76 11.20
N ILE A 60 -6.03 9.43 11.49
CA ILE A 60 -6.80 8.39 10.80
C ILE A 60 -7.86 9.05 9.93
N HIS A 61 -7.77 8.88 8.61
CA HIS A 61 -8.84 9.30 7.68
C HIS A 61 -10.05 8.39 7.86
N HIS A 62 -11.13 8.93 8.43
CA HIS A 62 -12.37 8.20 8.62
C HIS A 62 -13.36 8.54 7.52
N ILE A 63 -13.72 7.52 6.73
CA ILE A 63 -14.66 7.65 5.61
C ILE A 63 -15.85 6.75 5.88
N GLN A 64 -17.02 7.35 5.97
CA GLN A 64 -18.28 6.65 6.16
C GLN A 64 -19.04 6.62 4.83
N PHE A 65 -19.43 5.43 4.40
CA PHE A 65 -20.22 5.22 3.19
C PHE A 65 -21.69 5.00 3.53
N LEU A 66 -22.56 5.39 2.60
CA LEU A 66 -24.00 5.16 2.70
C LEU A 66 -24.31 3.68 2.42
N ASN A 67 -25.39 3.19 3.02
CA ASN A 67 -25.89 1.84 2.77
C ASN A 67 -26.29 1.66 1.30
N GLY A 68 -26.00 0.49 0.74
CA GLY A 68 -26.32 0.12 -0.64
C GLY A 68 -25.29 0.60 -1.67
N ILE A 69 -24.12 1.08 -1.22
CA ILE A 69 -23.04 1.47 -2.12
C ILE A 69 -22.47 0.25 -2.85
N HIS A 70 -22.22 0.39 -4.15
CA HIS A 70 -21.54 -0.65 -4.90
C HIS A 70 -20.06 -0.71 -4.48
N ARG A 71 -19.47 -1.92 -4.45
CA ARG A 71 -18.08 -2.11 -4.02
C ARG A 71 -17.09 -1.28 -4.83
N ASP A 72 -17.29 -1.20 -6.14
CA ASP A 72 -16.41 -0.42 -7.02
C ASP A 72 -16.48 1.08 -6.70
N ASP A 73 -17.69 1.60 -6.46
CA ASP A 73 -17.88 3.00 -6.09
C ASP A 73 -17.25 3.30 -4.73
N LEU A 74 -17.32 2.37 -3.78
CA LEU A 74 -16.65 2.50 -2.48
C LEU A 74 -15.14 2.62 -2.67
N VAL A 75 -14.53 1.74 -3.46
CA VAL A 75 -13.08 1.74 -3.72
C VAL A 75 -12.65 3.05 -4.40
N ILE A 76 -13.39 3.50 -5.41
CA ILE A 76 -13.12 4.74 -6.15
C ILE A 76 -13.24 5.96 -5.23
N ASN A 77 -14.32 6.03 -4.44
CA ASN A 77 -14.56 7.14 -3.53
C ASN A 77 -13.53 7.17 -2.37
N ALA A 78 -13.15 6.01 -1.83
CA ALA A 78 -12.09 5.91 -0.82
C ALA A 78 -10.76 6.47 -1.37
N GLY A 79 -10.39 6.06 -2.58
CA GLY A 79 -9.18 6.55 -3.26
C GLY A 79 -9.24 8.05 -3.57
N THR A 80 -10.38 8.54 -4.02
CA THR A 80 -10.57 9.96 -4.35
C THR A 80 -10.48 10.86 -3.11
N ASN A 81 -11.08 10.43 -2.00
CA ASN A 81 -11.16 11.25 -0.78
C ASN A 81 -9.88 11.24 0.06
N ALA A 82 -9.18 10.10 0.16
CA ALA A 82 -7.99 9.99 1.00
C ALA A 82 -6.67 9.84 0.23
N GLY A 83 -6.70 9.40 -1.03
CA GLY A 83 -5.49 9.04 -1.78
C GLY A 83 -4.49 10.19 -1.91
N ALA A 84 -4.95 11.37 -2.30
CA ALA A 84 -4.09 12.55 -2.44
C ALA A 84 -3.47 12.97 -1.09
N HIS A 85 -4.26 12.95 -0.01
CA HIS A 85 -3.77 13.27 1.33
C HIS A 85 -2.69 12.28 1.78
N LEU A 86 -2.93 10.98 1.58
CA LEU A 86 -1.98 9.93 1.96
C LEU A 86 -0.68 10.01 1.16
N VAL A 87 -0.74 10.27 -0.16
CA VAL A 87 0.46 10.47 -1.00
C VAL A 87 1.28 11.69 -0.56
N ASP A 88 0.61 12.77 -0.14
CA ASP A 88 1.26 13.96 0.42
C ASP A 88 1.72 13.78 1.88
N ALA A 89 1.61 12.57 2.44
CA ALA A 89 1.91 12.23 3.83
C ALA A 89 1.11 13.07 4.86
N ILE A 90 -0.13 13.42 4.49
CA ILE A 90 -1.14 14.06 5.32
C ILE A 90 -2.12 12.95 5.76
N GLY A 91 -1.88 12.36 6.93
CA GLY A 91 -2.58 11.17 7.43
C GLY A 91 -1.65 9.96 7.58
N ASP A 92 -1.92 9.13 8.58
CA ASP A 92 -1.13 7.94 8.91
C ASP A 92 -1.89 6.64 8.60
N SER A 93 -3.22 6.67 8.59
CA SER A 93 -4.05 5.52 8.26
C SER A 93 -5.42 5.90 7.70
N VAL A 94 -6.21 4.89 7.32
CA VAL A 94 -7.59 5.03 6.85
C VAL A 94 -8.50 4.06 7.60
N LEU A 95 -9.71 4.51 7.91
CA LEU A 95 -10.81 3.72 8.44
C LEU A 95 -11.98 3.86 7.47
N LEU A 96 -12.31 2.78 6.77
CA LEU A 96 -13.47 2.69 5.90
C LEU A 96 -14.62 2.04 6.66
N GLU A 97 -15.77 2.69 6.69
CA GLU A 97 -16.96 2.22 7.40
C GLU A 97 -18.16 2.14 6.44
N SER A 98 -18.78 0.97 6.37
CA SER A 98 -20.03 0.71 5.62
C SER A 98 -20.79 -0.39 6.36
N LEU A 99 -22.09 -0.21 6.61
CA LEU A 99 -22.87 -1.19 7.41
C LEU A 99 -23.26 -2.45 6.62
N ASP A 100 -23.21 -2.37 5.31
CA ASP A 100 -23.68 -3.37 4.33
C ASP A 100 -22.54 -4.15 3.65
N GLN A 101 -21.29 -3.78 3.91
CA GLN A 101 -20.12 -4.46 3.35
C GLN A 101 -19.43 -5.34 4.40
N ASP A 102 -18.80 -6.41 3.95
CA ASP A 102 -18.08 -7.30 4.85
C ASP A 102 -16.80 -6.65 5.38
N PHE A 103 -16.45 -7.00 6.62
CA PHE A 103 -15.28 -6.47 7.31
C PHE A 103 -13.98 -6.75 6.55
N ASP A 104 -13.84 -7.95 5.98
CA ASP A 104 -12.63 -8.36 5.26
C ASP A 104 -12.43 -7.53 3.98
N PHE A 105 -13.49 -7.22 3.25
CA PHE A 105 -13.48 -6.32 2.10
C PHE A 105 -13.05 -4.91 2.51
N LEU A 106 -13.63 -4.34 3.57
CA LEU A 106 -13.25 -3.00 4.05
C LEU A 106 -11.80 -2.96 4.51
N ARG A 107 -11.36 -3.98 5.24
CA ARG A 107 -9.98 -4.15 5.71
C ARG A 107 -9.01 -4.27 4.53
N ASN A 108 -9.29 -5.14 3.57
CA ASN A 108 -8.46 -5.34 2.39
C ASN A 108 -8.39 -4.08 1.53
N THR A 109 -9.52 -3.39 1.35
CA THR A 109 -9.57 -2.11 0.62
C THR A 109 -8.72 -1.05 1.31
N SER A 110 -8.77 -0.99 2.65
CA SER A 110 -7.94 -0.06 3.44
C SER A 110 -6.45 -0.34 3.26
N PHE A 111 -6.01 -1.60 3.34
CA PHE A 111 -4.60 -1.95 3.10
C PHE A 111 -4.16 -1.73 1.65
N ASN A 112 -5.02 -2.04 0.69
CA ASN A 112 -4.74 -1.78 -0.72
C ASN A 112 -4.55 -0.28 -0.97
N LEU A 113 -5.41 0.58 -0.39
CA LEU A 113 -5.28 2.02 -0.50
C LEU A 113 -3.95 2.51 0.08
N LEU A 114 -3.59 2.06 1.29
CA LEU A 114 -2.31 2.41 1.92
C LEU A 114 -1.10 1.92 1.11
N GLN A 115 -1.18 0.75 0.49
CA GLN A 115 -0.12 0.22 -0.38
C GLN A 115 0.02 1.04 -1.68
N CYS A 116 -1.09 1.39 -2.32
CA CYS A 116 -1.10 2.28 -3.50
C CYS A 116 -0.49 3.66 -3.19
N CYS A 117 -0.68 4.16 -1.98
CA CYS A 117 -0.09 5.41 -1.51
C CYS A 117 1.35 5.26 -0.98
N ARG A 118 1.97 4.07 -1.07
CA ARG A 118 3.31 3.75 -0.55
C ARG A 118 3.49 3.99 0.96
N MET A 119 2.38 3.96 1.71
CA MET A 119 2.38 4.12 3.16
C MET A 119 2.66 2.79 3.88
N ARG A 120 2.18 1.67 3.33
CA ARG A 120 2.35 0.34 3.92
C ARG A 120 2.28 -0.76 2.86
N ASN A 121 3.29 -1.61 2.79
CA ASN A 121 3.28 -2.78 1.91
C ASN A 121 2.81 -4.01 2.69
N THR A 122 1.68 -4.58 2.31
CA THR A 122 1.11 -5.78 2.96
C THR A 122 1.24 -7.04 2.14
N LYS A 123 1.29 -6.91 0.82
CA LYS A 123 1.37 -8.03 -0.13
C LYS A 123 2.34 -7.71 -1.26
N THR A 124 2.77 -8.73 -2.00
CA THR A 124 3.54 -8.56 -3.23
C THR A 124 2.81 -7.63 -4.20
N GLU A 125 3.52 -6.65 -4.73
CA GLU A 125 3.00 -5.71 -5.73
C GLU A 125 3.36 -6.20 -7.14
N TYR A 126 2.38 -6.27 -8.03
CA TYR A 126 2.58 -6.66 -9.43
C TYR A 126 2.21 -5.49 -10.33
N VAL A 127 3.18 -5.00 -11.09
CA VAL A 127 2.98 -3.94 -12.08
C VAL A 127 3.07 -4.59 -13.46
N GLN A 128 2.06 -4.40 -14.30
CA GLN A 128 1.97 -5.06 -15.59
C GLN A 128 1.71 -4.06 -16.71
N CYS A 129 2.21 -4.34 -17.92
CA CYS A 129 1.83 -3.57 -19.10
C CYS A 129 0.37 -3.85 -19.48
N PRO A 130 -0.47 -2.82 -19.69
CA PRO A 130 -1.85 -3.02 -20.14
C PRO A 130 -1.94 -3.54 -21.58
N SER A 131 -0.86 -3.38 -22.37
CA SER A 131 -0.85 -3.67 -23.81
C SER A 131 -0.21 -5.00 -24.19
N CYS A 132 0.14 -5.84 -23.21
CA CYS A 132 0.88 -7.08 -23.46
C CYS A 132 0.14 -8.33 -23.02
N ASP A 133 0.27 -9.38 -23.81
CA ASP A 133 -0.27 -10.71 -23.51
C ASP A 133 0.75 -11.56 -22.74
N LEU A 134 1.13 -11.09 -21.54
CA LEU A 134 1.97 -11.83 -20.59
C LEU A 134 1.15 -12.32 -19.40
N GLN A 135 -0.17 -12.50 -19.59
CA GLN A 135 -1.09 -12.81 -18.49
C GLN A 135 -0.77 -14.15 -17.84
N GLU A 136 -0.54 -15.20 -18.65
CA GLU A 136 -0.21 -16.54 -18.15
C GLU A 136 1.08 -16.54 -17.33
N ILE A 137 2.15 -15.93 -17.85
CA ILE A 137 3.43 -15.84 -17.14
C ILE A 137 3.28 -15.01 -15.87
N SER A 138 2.53 -13.92 -15.92
CA SER A 138 2.34 -13.08 -14.74
C SER A 138 1.51 -13.79 -13.67
N ALA A 139 0.56 -14.65 -14.07
CA ALA A 139 -0.17 -15.52 -13.17
C ALA A 139 0.76 -16.55 -12.51
N GLN A 140 1.65 -17.19 -13.27
CA GLN A 140 2.66 -18.11 -12.73
C GLN A 140 3.61 -17.42 -11.73
N ILE A 141 4.10 -16.22 -12.06
CA ILE A 141 4.93 -15.42 -11.16
C ILE A 141 4.15 -15.10 -9.89
N ARG A 142 2.88 -14.70 -10.02
CA ARG A 142 2.02 -14.35 -8.89
C ARG A 142 1.73 -15.53 -7.98
N GLU A 143 1.44 -16.69 -8.55
CA GLU A 143 1.22 -17.93 -7.80
C GLU A 143 2.45 -18.25 -6.95
N LYS A 144 3.64 -18.20 -7.55
CA LYS A 144 4.89 -18.55 -6.87
C LYS A 144 5.43 -17.46 -5.92
N THR A 145 5.01 -16.20 -6.04
CA THR A 145 5.59 -15.08 -5.26
C THR A 145 4.60 -14.26 -4.44
N SER A 146 3.31 -14.61 -4.42
CA SER A 146 2.25 -13.87 -3.69
C SER A 146 2.40 -13.82 -2.18
N HIS A 147 3.12 -14.79 -1.60
CA HIS A 147 3.38 -14.88 -0.17
C HIS A 147 4.50 -13.93 0.31
N LEU A 148 5.25 -13.30 -0.62
CA LEU A 148 6.40 -12.47 -0.28
C LEU A 148 5.97 -11.06 0.14
N PRO A 149 6.05 -10.70 1.44
CA PRO A 149 5.71 -9.36 1.86
C PRO A 149 6.72 -8.35 1.31
N SER A 150 6.26 -7.17 0.91
CA SER A 150 7.11 -6.06 0.47
C SER A 150 8.06 -6.37 -0.69
N VAL A 151 7.67 -7.29 -1.58
CA VAL A 151 8.35 -7.50 -2.87
C VAL A 151 7.50 -6.87 -3.97
N SER A 152 8.13 -6.13 -4.87
CA SER A 152 7.47 -5.55 -6.03
C SER A 152 8.10 -6.08 -7.32
N VAL A 153 7.25 -6.60 -8.20
CA VAL A 153 7.65 -7.23 -9.47
C VAL A 153 6.94 -6.53 -10.61
N ILE A 154 7.70 -6.12 -11.61
CA ILE A 154 7.14 -5.58 -12.86
C ILE A 154 7.30 -6.57 -14.01
N THR A 155 6.23 -6.81 -14.78
CA THR A 155 6.24 -7.65 -15.99
C THR A 155 5.84 -6.82 -17.22
N TYR A 156 6.63 -6.88 -18.29
CA TYR A 156 6.37 -6.04 -19.47
C TYR A 156 7.00 -6.55 -20.76
N CYS A 157 6.37 -6.25 -21.89
CA CYS A 157 6.88 -6.61 -23.21
C CYS A 157 7.73 -5.50 -23.86
N ASN A 158 8.81 -5.89 -24.52
CA ASN A 158 9.63 -4.94 -25.28
C ASN A 158 9.10 -4.81 -26.70
N HIS A 159 8.04 -4.03 -26.87
CA HIS A 159 7.60 -3.54 -28.19
C HIS A 159 8.33 -2.24 -28.57
N GLY A 160 9.65 -2.16 -28.34
CA GLY A 160 10.47 -0.99 -28.74
C GLY A 160 10.49 0.18 -27.75
N LEU A 161 9.77 0.10 -26.63
CA LEU A 161 9.74 1.13 -25.57
C LEU A 161 10.89 1.04 -24.54
N HIS A 162 12.03 0.43 -24.90
CA HIS A 162 13.23 0.33 -24.03
C HIS A 162 13.65 1.66 -23.38
N ARG A 163 13.34 2.82 -23.99
CA ARG A 163 13.67 4.16 -23.46
C ARG A 163 12.71 4.67 -22.39
N GLN A 164 11.47 4.17 -22.33
CA GLN A 164 10.50 4.55 -21.28
C GLN A 164 10.66 3.67 -20.03
N TRP A 165 11.29 2.52 -20.18
CA TRP A 165 11.43 1.47 -19.16
C TRP A 165 12.22 1.84 -17.89
N PRO A 166 13.40 2.50 -17.99
CA PRO A 166 14.17 2.87 -16.79
C PRO A 166 13.44 3.84 -15.85
N ARG A 167 12.39 4.53 -16.34
CA ARG A 167 11.59 5.47 -15.54
C ARG A 167 10.51 4.76 -14.73
N GLY A 168 9.81 3.77 -15.30
CA GLY A 168 8.82 2.95 -14.59
C GLY A 168 9.45 2.03 -13.53
N MET A 169 10.75 1.73 -13.67
CA MET A 169 11.53 0.94 -12.72
C MET A 169 11.96 1.68 -11.45
N ALA A 170 11.68 2.98 -11.30
CA ALA A 170 12.12 3.72 -10.12
C ALA A 170 11.57 3.15 -8.80
N ASP A 171 10.42 2.47 -8.87
CA ASP A 171 9.62 2.13 -7.68
C ASP A 171 9.36 0.62 -7.51
N VAL A 172 10.14 -0.23 -8.21
CA VAL A 172 10.01 -1.71 -8.14
C VAL A 172 11.34 -2.40 -7.86
N ASP A 173 11.30 -3.51 -7.12
CA ASP A 173 12.47 -4.28 -6.72
C ASP A 173 13.02 -5.14 -7.87
N PHE A 174 12.13 -5.85 -8.59
CA PHE A 174 12.51 -6.80 -9.63
C PHE A 174 11.76 -6.58 -10.93
N GLY A 175 12.45 -6.75 -12.06
CA GLY A 175 11.88 -6.60 -13.39
C GLY A 175 11.99 -7.86 -14.24
N TYR A 176 10.89 -8.19 -14.92
CA TYR A 176 10.78 -9.19 -15.97
C TYR A 176 10.40 -8.47 -17.26
N VAL A 177 11.36 -8.28 -18.15
CA VAL A 177 11.18 -7.45 -19.34
C VAL A 177 11.50 -8.25 -20.58
N GLY A 178 10.63 -8.19 -21.59
CA GLY A 178 10.95 -8.76 -22.90
C GLY A 178 12.28 -8.21 -23.42
N GLY A 179 13.16 -9.05 -23.95
CA GLY A 179 14.40 -8.62 -24.59
C GLY A 179 14.26 -8.67 -26.10
N ALA A 180 14.22 -9.90 -26.61
CA ALA A 180 13.99 -10.26 -28.01
C ALA A 180 12.83 -11.26 -28.09
N PRO A 181 12.30 -11.60 -29.29
CA PRO A 181 11.27 -12.63 -29.41
C PRO A 181 11.67 -13.93 -28.68
N GLY A 182 10.83 -14.39 -27.75
CA GLY A 182 11.08 -15.58 -26.92
C GLY A 182 12.13 -15.41 -25.81
N LYS A 183 12.69 -14.21 -25.62
CA LYS A 183 13.75 -13.93 -24.64
C LYS A 183 13.39 -12.82 -23.67
N ILE A 184 13.86 -12.97 -22.43
CA ILE A 184 13.57 -12.09 -21.30
C ILE A 184 14.88 -11.61 -20.66
N ASP A 185 14.87 -10.35 -20.26
CA ASP A 185 15.90 -9.73 -19.45
C ASP A 185 15.34 -9.54 -18.02
N LEU A 186 16.14 -9.91 -17.03
CA LEU A 186 15.82 -9.73 -15.61
C LEU A 186 16.62 -8.60 -15.01
N TYR A 187 15.97 -7.86 -14.13
CA TYR A 187 16.50 -6.65 -13.52
C TYR A 187 16.31 -6.64 -12.02
N VAL A 188 17.19 -5.90 -11.35
CA VAL A 188 17.07 -5.53 -9.94
C VAL A 188 17.15 -4.01 -9.86
N GLY A 189 16.07 -3.38 -9.39
CA GLY A 189 15.84 -1.95 -9.54
C GLY A 189 15.98 -1.52 -10.99
N LYS A 190 16.98 -0.67 -11.29
CA LYS A 190 17.25 -0.14 -12.63
C LYS A 190 18.33 -0.89 -13.41
N THR A 191 18.93 -1.93 -12.81
CA THR A 191 20.11 -2.60 -13.36
C THR A 191 19.73 -3.94 -13.98
N VAL A 192 20.17 -4.18 -15.22
CA VAL A 192 20.02 -5.48 -15.87
C VAL A 192 21.00 -6.47 -15.24
N VAL A 193 20.51 -7.58 -14.69
CA VAL A 193 21.36 -8.60 -14.05
C VAL A 193 21.50 -9.83 -14.94
N LYS A 194 20.44 -10.24 -15.64
CA LYS A 194 20.47 -11.37 -16.57
C LYS A 194 19.83 -10.95 -17.89
N ARG A 195 20.43 -11.33 -19.02
CA ARG A 195 19.95 -10.98 -20.36
C ARG A 195 19.67 -12.21 -21.20
N GLY A 196 18.65 -12.13 -22.05
CA GLY A 196 18.40 -13.10 -23.11
C GLY A 196 17.96 -14.48 -22.62
N ILE A 197 17.33 -14.57 -21.45
CA ILE A 197 16.85 -15.83 -20.87
C ILE A 197 15.65 -16.33 -21.69
N ALA A 198 15.63 -17.62 -22.03
CA ALA A 198 14.47 -18.21 -22.69
C ALA A 198 13.22 -18.06 -21.81
N MET A 199 12.09 -17.66 -22.40
CA MET A 199 10.86 -17.36 -21.67
C MET A 199 10.41 -18.49 -20.73
N GLU A 200 10.58 -19.75 -21.15
CA GLU A 200 10.26 -20.95 -20.37
C GLU A 200 11.01 -21.04 -19.03
N HIS A 201 12.25 -20.53 -18.97
CA HIS A 201 13.08 -20.56 -17.76
C HIS A 201 13.11 -19.22 -17.02
N ALA A 202 12.52 -18.17 -17.59
CA ALA A 202 12.64 -16.82 -17.08
C ALA A 202 11.89 -16.63 -15.74
N ALA A 203 10.76 -17.30 -15.55
CA ALA A 203 10.00 -17.25 -14.29
C ALA A 203 10.80 -17.85 -13.12
N ASP A 204 11.41 -19.02 -13.32
CA ASP A 204 12.23 -19.66 -12.29
C ASP A 204 13.53 -18.88 -12.05
N ALA A 205 14.12 -18.31 -13.10
CA ALA A 205 15.28 -17.43 -12.99
C ALA A 205 14.99 -16.15 -12.19
N LEU A 206 13.75 -15.61 -12.27
CA LEU A 206 13.28 -14.49 -11.46
C LEU A 206 13.15 -14.90 -9.98
N ILE A 207 12.58 -16.07 -9.70
CA ILE A 207 12.47 -16.58 -8.32
C ILE A 207 13.86 -16.76 -7.70
N GLN A 208 14.79 -17.34 -8.45
CA GLN A 208 16.16 -17.48 -7.99
C GLN A 208 16.79 -16.11 -7.73
N LEU A 209 16.55 -15.12 -8.59
CA LEU A 209 17.05 -13.76 -8.40
C LEU A 209 16.51 -13.13 -7.09
N ILE A 210 15.24 -13.35 -6.77
CA ILE A 210 14.62 -12.89 -5.52
C ILE A 210 15.30 -13.55 -4.29
N LYS A 211 15.55 -14.86 -4.37
CA LYS A 211 16.28 -15.63 -3.35
C LYS A 211 17.70 -15.12 -3.15
N ASP A 212 18.43 -14.90 -4.24
CA ASP A 212 19.81 -14.43 -4.24
C ASP A 212 19.95 -13.05 -3.56
N HIS A 213 18.88 -12.23 -3.58
CA HIS A 213 18.83 -10.91 -2.94
C HIS A 213 18.28 -10.93 -1.50
N GLY A 214 18.05 -12.13 -0.92
CA GLY A 214 17.58 -12.26 0.46
C GLY A 214 16.17 -11.71 0.70
N ARG A 215 15.36 -11.56 -0.36
CA ARG A 215 13.98 -11.06 -0.28
C ARG A 215 12.95 -12.19 -0.29
N TRP A 216 13.42 -13.43 -0.30
CA TRP A 216 12.57 -14.62 -0.23
C TRP A 216 12.24 -14.98 1.21
N VAL A 217 10.96 -15.22 1.47
CA VAL A 217 10.44 -15.73 2.73
C VAL A 217 9.63 -16.96 2.37
N ASP A 218 9.92 -18.10 2.99
CA ASP A 218 9.15 -19.32 2.69
C ASP A 218 7.70 -19.16 3.16
N THR A 219 6.78 -19.75 2.40
CA THR A 219 5.37 -19.80 2.79
C THR A 219 5.27 -20.44 4.17
N PRO A 220 4.61 -19.81 5.15
CA PRO A 220 4.36 -20.46 6.43
C PRO A 220 3.65 -21.80 6.15
N ALA A 221 4.18 -22.89 6.70
CA ALA A 221 3.55 -24.20 6.58
C ALA A 221 2.11 -24.08 7.10
N GLU A 222 1.15 -24.55 6.31
CA GLU A 222 -0.24 -24.67 6.76
C GLU A 222 -0.27 -25.60 7.99
N GLU A 223 -0.63 -25.05 9.16
CA GLU A 223 -1.09 -25.81 10.33
C GLU A 223 -2.59 -26.10 10.21
#